data_AF-A0A1I8BV93-F1
#
_entry.id   AF-A0A1I8BV93-F1
#
_cell.length_a   1.000
_cell.length_b   1.000
_cell.length_c   1.000
_cell.angle_alpha   90.00
_cell.angle_beta   90.00
_cell.angle_gamma   90.00
#
_symmetry.space_group_name_H-M   'P 1'
#
loop_
_entity.id
_entity.type
_entity.pdbx_description
1 polymer ?
#
loop_
_entity_poly.entity_id
_entity_poly.type
_entity_poly.pdbx_seq_one_letter_code
_entity_poly.pdbx_strand_id
1 'polypeptide(L)'
;MNLQAAHFEFYPFFNQEFAQIGGIPFNEGMFKSVHILNNGIDPLIRGLMSLPARLPQRLTVSVTEKIFGNSDLGSINIQRGRDHGIPGYIAWRSLCNLPQVREFTDLNTTISNEIDPIEGALIGPTLACVVSKQFKALRDGDRFFYENPDILPSEQIKRATLSRILCDSGDSMKKVPKHAFNQAKADDLINCDQIDSPNYFKWKEDQLGF
;
A
#
# COMPACT_ATOMS: atom_id res chain seq x y z
N MET A 1 -32.67 -3.32 9.70
CA MET A 1 -31.45 -2.83 9.00
C MET A 1 -31.29 -3.67 7.76
N ASN A 2 -31.46 -3.09 6.57
CA ASN A 2 -31.43 -3.82 5.30
C ASN A 2 -30.03 -4.39 5.04
N LEU A 3 -29.89 -5.72 5.11
CA LEU A 3 -28.66 -6.49 4.79
C LEU A 3 -28.40 -6.60 3.27
N GLN A 4 -29.10 -5.84 2.43
CA GLN A 4 -29.07 -5.97 0.96
C GLN A 4 -28.11 -5.02 0.24
N ALA A 5 -27.29 -4.24 0.94
CA ALA A 5 -26.18 -3.52 0.34
C ALA A 5 -24.86 -3.97 0.96
N ALA A 6 -24.54 -5.26 0.83
CA ALA A 6 -23.15 -5.67 0.89
C ALA A 6 -22.44 -4.98 -0.28
N HIS A 7 -21.81 -3.82 -0.03
CA HIS A 7 -21.05 -3.09 -1.03
C HIS A 7 -19.93 -4.00 -1.55
N PHE A 8 -20.19 -4.66 -2.68
CA PHE A 8 -19.18 -5.36 -3.44
C PHE A 8 -18.04 -4.38 -3.71
N GLU A 9 -16.81 -4.79 -3.38
CA GLU A 9 -15.64 -4.01 -3.72
C GLU A 9 -15.57 -3.83 -5.23
N PHE A 10 -15.55 -2.58 -5.68
CA PHE A 10 -15.59 -2.23 -7.08
C PHE A 10 -14.44 -1.27 -7.39
N TYR A 11 -13.69 -1.59 -8.43
CA TYR A 11 -12.55 -0.82 -8.88
C TYR A 11 -12.93 -0.12 -10.20
N PRO A 12 -13.18 1.19 -10.19
CA PRO A 12 -13.58 1.93 -11.37
C PRO A 12 -12.43 2.07 -12.36
N PHE A 13 -12.76 2.14 -13.64
CA PHE A 13 -11.84 2.49 -14.71
C PHE A 13 -12.11 3.93 -15.15
N PHE A 14 -11.05 4.73 -15.28
CA PHE A 14 -11.16 6.12 -15.71
C PHE A 14 -10.39 6.38 -17.00
N ASN A 15 -10.96 7.20 -17.89
CA ASN A 15 -10.27 7.70 -19.08
C ASN A 15 -9.28 8.86 -18.74
N GLN A 16 -8.71 9.49 -19.76
CA GLN A 16 -7.72 10.58 -19.59
C GLN A 16 -8.31 11.84 -18.94
N GLU A 17 -9.62 12.04 -19.11
CA GLU A 17 -10.40 13.14 -18.52
C GLU A 17 -10.91 12.82 -17.12
N PHE A 18 -10.52 11.67 -16.55
CA PHE A 18 -11.00 11.18 -15.25
C PHE A 18 -12.52 10.99 -15.19
N ALA A 19 -13.14 10.70 -16.34
CA ALA A 19 -14.51 10.23 -16.42
C ALA A 19 -14.55 8.69 -16.30
N GLN A 20 -15.49 8.18 -15.50
CA GLN A 20 -15.63 6.75 -15.27
C GLN A 20 -16.16 6.08 -16.55
N ILE A 21 -15.41 5.13 -17.10
CA ILE A 21 -15.75 4.39 -18.33
C ILE A 21 -16.14 2.93 -18.07
N GLY A 22 -16.02 2.48 -16.82
CA GLY A 22 -16.34 1.13 -16.42
C GLY A 22 -15.75 0.80 -15.06
N GLY A 23 -15.51 -0.48 -14.84
CA GLY A 23 -14.80 -0.98 -13.67
C GLY A 23 -15.04 -2.47 -13.47
N ILE A 24 -14.46 -3.00 -12.41
CA ILE A 24 -14.47 -4.43 -12.13
C ILE A 24 -14.75 -4.70 -10.65
N PRO A 25 -15.68 -5.62 -10.33
CA PRO A 25 -15.81 -6.14 -8.98
C PRO A 25 -14.53 -6.89 -8.57
N PHE A 26 -14.06 -6.70 -7.34
CA PHE A 26 -12.82 -7.29 -6.82
C PHE A 26 -12.69 -8.78 -7.12
N ASN A 27 -13.68 -9.58 -6.70
CA ASN A 27 -13.66 -11.03 -6.86
C ASN A 27 -13.68 -11.47 -8.34
N GLU A 28 -14.28 -10.68 -9.23
CA GLU A 28 -14.32 -10.96 -10.68
C GLU A 28 -13.00 -10.59 -11.37
N GLY A 29 -12.24 -9.63 -10.83
CA GLY A 29 -10.92 -9.27 -11.34
C GLY A 29 -9.78 -10.19 -10.88
N MET A 30 -9.98 -10.95 -9.81
CA MET A 30 -8.98 -11.88 -9.30
C MET A 30 -8.59 -12.91 -10.36
N PHE A 31 -7.29 -13.03 -10.64
CA PHE A 31 -6.73 -13.97 -11.65
C PHE A 31 -7.23 -13.75 -13.08
N LYS A 32 -7.75 -12.56 -13.41
CA LYS A 32 -8.22 -12.21 -14.76
C LYS A 32 -7.35 -11.12 -15.38
N SER A 33 -6.42 -11.50 -16.25
CA SER A 33 -5.58 -10.57 -17.01
C SER A 33 -6.28 -9.95 -18.22
N VAL A 34 -7.44 -10.48 -18.63
CA VAL A 34 -8.17 -10.04 -19.84
C VAL A 34 -8.44 -8.53 -19.88
N HIS A 35 -8.73 -7.93 -18.72
CA HIS A 35 -8.98 -6.48 -18.65
C HIS A 35 -7.74 -5.66 -18.96
N ILE A 36 -6.57 -6.11 -18.50
CA ILE A 36 -5.27 -5.48 -18.77
C ILE A 36 -4.90 -5.67 -20.23
N LEU A 37 -5.09 -6.87 -20.78
CA LEU A 37 -4.77 -7.16 -22.19
C LEU A 37 -5.63 -6.34 -23.16
N ASN A 38 -6.89 -6.10 -22.83
CA ASN A 38 -7.82 -5.37 -23.70
C ASN A 38 -7.73 -3.84 -23.57
N ASN A 39 -7.40 -3.31 -22.38
CA ASN A 39 -7.52 -1.87 -22.10
C ASN A 39 -6.23 -1.23 -21.54
N GLY A 40 -5.15 -1.99 -21.39
CA GLY A 40 -3.96 -1.56 -20.68
C GLY A 40 -4.17 -1.40 -19.18
N ILE A 41 -3.18 -0.80 -18.50
CA ILE A 41 -3.19 -0.60 -17.04
C ILE A 41 -3.68 0.78 -16.62
N ASP A 42 -3.56 1.79 -17.49
CA ASP A 42 -3.83 3.19 -17.17
C ASP A 42 -5.23 3.42 -16.59
N PRO A 43 -6.33 2.88 -17.16
CA PRO A 43 -7.65 3.14 -16.62
C PRO A 43 -7.84 2.63 -15.20
N LEU A 44 -7.21 1.49 -14.86
CA LEU A 44 -7.23 0.91 -13.53
C LEU A 44 -6.37 1.73 -12.56
N ILE A 45 -5.17 2.17 -12.97
CA ILE A 45 -4.31 3.01 -12.12
C ILE A 45 -5.00 4.33 -11.78
N ARG A 46 -5.67 4.98 -12.75
CA ARG A 46 -6.46 6.19 -12.45
C ARG A 46 -7.57 5.92 -11.44
N GLY A 47 -8.20 4.74 -11.51
CA GLY A 47 -9.13 4.23 -10.50
C GLY A 47 -8.50 4.16 -9.11
N LEU A 48 -7.33 3.52 -9.00
CA LEU A 48 -6.61 3.36 -7.74
C LEU A 48 -6.20 4.70 -7.11
N MET A 49 -5.83 5.70 -7.91
CA MET A 49 -5.50 7.05 -7.41
C MET A 49 -6.72 7.78 -6.80
N SER A 50 -7.92 7.46 -7.29
CA SER A 50 -9.17 8.13 -6.87
C SER A 50 -9.84 7.49 -5.65
N LEU A 51 -9.59 6.21 -5.43
CA LEU A 51 -10.22 5.44 -4.37
C LEU A 51 -9.49 5.63 -3.04
N PRO A 52 -10.20 5.85 -1.93
CA PRO A 52 -9.58 5.85 -0.62
C PRO A 52 -9.16 4.43 -0.24
N ALA A 53 -8.02 4.31 0.43
CA ALA A 53 -7.68 3.07 1.12
C ALA A 53 -8.75 2.76 2.19
N ARG A 54 -9.14 1.49 2.31
CA ARG A 54 -10.03 1.07 3.39
C ARG A 54 -9.27 1.09 4.71
N LEU A 55 -9.94 1.50 5.78
CA LEU A 55 -9.36 1.48 7.12
C LEU A 55 -9.06 0.03 7.56
N PRO A 56 -7.92 -0.22 8.24
CA PRO A 56 -7.29 -1.55 8.36
C PRO A 56 -8.12 -2.66 9.02
N GLN A 57 -9.22 -2.34 9.67
CA GLN A 57 -9.91 -3.28 10.58
C GLN A 57 -11.10 -4.00 9.97
N ARG A 58 -11.47 -3.68 8.73
CA ARG A 58 -12.61 -4.31 8.08
C ARG A 58 -12.16 -5.08 6.86
N LEU A 59 -11.76 -6.33 7.09
CA LEU A 59 -11.76 -7.32 6.01
C LEU A 59 -13.18 -7.36 5.45
N THR A 60 -13.29 -7.22 4.15
CA THR A 60 -14.58 -7.12 3.49
C THR A 60 -15.16 -8.49 3.24
N VAL A 61 -16.47 -8.56 3.01
CA VAL A 61 -17.15 -9.81 2.63
C VAL A 61 -16.52 -10.44 1.37
N SER A 62 -16.01 -9.60 0.47
CA SER A 62 -15.23 -10.03 -0.68
C SER A 62 -13.98 -10.85 -0.31
N VAL A 63 -13.40 -10.59 0.85
CA VAL A 63 -12.17 -11.23 1.36
C VAL A 63 -12.46 -12.32 2.40
N THR A 64 -13.51 -12.17 3.23
CA THR A 64 -13.85 -13.15 4.28
C THR A 64 -14.79 -14.25 3.81
N GLU A 65 -15.59 -14.04 2.76
CA GLU A 65 -16.54 -15.07 2.30
C GLU A 65 -16.28 -15.55 0.88
N LYS A 66 -15.64 -14.72 0.06
CA LYS A 66 -15.57 -14.92 -1.40
C LYS A 66 -14.15 -14.94 -1.96
N ILE A 67 -13.11 -14.86 -1.12
CA ILE A 67 -11.75 -14.96 -1.62
C ILE A 67 -11.57 -16.36 -2.23
N PHE A 68 -10.94 -16.45 -3.40
CA PHE A 68 -10.76 -17.72 -4.14
C PHE A 68 -12.05 -18.51 -4.42
N GLY A 69 -13.21 -17.83 -4.45
CA GLY A 69 -14.47 -18.42 -4.88
C GLY A 69 -15.27 -19.15 -3.80
N ASN A 70 -14.80 -19.24 -2.54
CA ASN A 70 -15.53 -19.57 -1.30
C ASN A 70 -14.53 -19.80 -0.14
N SER A 71 -13.74 -18.81 0.23
CA SER A 71 -12.79 -18.91 1.34
C SER A 71 -12.76 -17.64 2.18
N ASP A 72 -12.16 -17.76 3.35
CA ASP A 72 -11.97 -16.66 4.31
C ASP A 72 -10.48 -16.37 4.53
N LEU A 73 -10.00 -15.25 4.00
CA LEU A 73 -8.59 -14.86 4.16
C LEU A 73 -8.24 -14.55 5.62
N GLY A 74 -9.19 -14.06 6.41
CA GLY A 74 -9.01 -13.80 7.84
C GLY A 74 -8.76 -15.09 8.61
N SER A 75 -9.63 -16.09 8.41
CA SER A 75 -9.46 -17.42 9.00
C SER A 75 -8.18 -18.11 8.51
N ILE A 76 -7.82 -17.97 7.23
CA ILE A 76 -6.56 -18.48 6.66
C ILE A 76 -5.36 -17.84 7.36
N ASN A 77 -5.36 -16.52 7.58
CA ASN A 77 -4.26 -15.83 8.26
C ASN A 77 -4.10 -16.30 9.71
N ILE A 78 -5.20 -16.51 10.45
CA ILE A 78 -5.17 -17.06 11.81
C ILE A 78 -4.56 -18.47 11.80
N GLN A 79 -5.03 -19.33 10.89
CA GLN A 79 -4.53 -20.70 10.81
C GLN A 79 -3.07 -20.76 10.38
N ARG A 80 -2.63 -19.88 9.47
CA ARG A 80 -1.23 -19.73 9.06
C ARG A 80 -0.35 -19.30 10.22
N GLY A 81 -0.83 -18.39 11.07
CA GLY A 81 -0.13 -18.00 12.29
C GLY A 81 0.11 -19.18 13.24
N ARG A 82 -0.88 -20.07 13.40
CA ARG A 82 -0.76 -21.30 14.20
C ARG A 82 0.22 -22.29 13.58
N ASP A 83 0.12 -22.49 12.27
CA ASP A 83 0.99 -23.38 11.48
C ASP A 83 2.47 -22.97 11.61
N HIS A 84 2.75 -21.66 11.54
CA HIS A 84 4.10 -21.12 11.70
C HIS A 84 4.55 -21.00 13.17
N GLY A 85 3.72 -21.40 14.14
CA GLY A 85 4.03 -21.29 15.56
C GLY A 85 4.25 -19.85 16.04
N ILE A 86 3.57 -18.88 15.43
CA ILE A 86 3.73 -17.47 15.78
C ILE A 86 3.28 -17.25 17.24
N PRO A 87 4.13 -16.65 18.10
CA PRO A 87 3.75 -16.37 19.47
C PRO A 87 2.51 -15.47 19.56
N GLY A 88 1.76 -15.63 20.65
CA GLY A 88 0.57 -14.82 20.91
C GLY A 88 0.88 -13.33 21.10
N TYR A 89 -0.17 -12.51 21.04
CA TYR A 89 -0.11 -11.04 21.12
C TYR A 89 0.74 -10.51 22.30
N ILE A 90 0.60 -11.09 23.49
CA ILE A 90 1.31 -10.66 24.71
C ILE A 90 2.84 -10.81 24.57
N ALA A 91 3.30 -11.86 23.89
CA ALA A 91 4.73 -12.09 23.67
C ALA A 91 5.34 -10.99 22.79
N TRP A 92 4.64 -10.57 21.74
CA TRP A 92 5.06 -9.46 20.89
C TRP A 92 5.04 -8.12 21.61
N ARG A 93 4.05 -7.87 22.48
CA ARG A 93 4.04 -6.69 23.34
C ARG A 93 5.26 -6.64 24.25
N SER A 94 5.61 -7.76 24.87
CA SER A 94 6.81 -7.90 25.71
C SER A 94 8.08 -7.61 24.92
N LEU A 95 8.24 -8.20 23.72
CA LEU A 95 9.37 -7.93 22.82
C LEU A 95 9.50 -6.45 22.44
N CYS A 96 8.37 -5.74 22.42
CA CYS A 96 8.28 -4.32 22.10
C CYS A 96 8.33 -3.39 23.33
N ASN A 97 8.57 -3.92 24.53
CA ASN A 97 8.56 -3.16 25.80
C ASN A 97 7.25 -2.37 26.02
N LEU A 98 6.14 -2.90 25.54
CA LEU A 98 4.81 -2.30 25.73
C LEU A 98 4.19 -2.75 27.06
N PRO A 99 3.22 -1.99 27.62
CA PRO A 99 2.53 -2.37 28.86
C PRO A 99 2.02 -3.81 28.80
N GLN A 100 2.32 -4.58 29.84
CA GLN A 100 1.99 -5.99 29.95
C GLN A 100 0.47 -6.17 30.13
N VAL A 101 -0.08 -7.14 29.40
CA VAL A 101 -1.46 -7.60 29.56
C VAL A 101 -1.40 -8.96 30.26
N ARG A 102 -2.04 -9.08 31.42
CA ARG A 102 -2.14 -10.33 32.20
C ARG A 102 -3.59 -10.80 32.30
N GLU A 103 -4.50 -9.86 32.47
CA GLU A 103 -5.93 -10.10 32.59
C GLU A 103 -6.69 -9.48 31.43
N PHE A 104 -7.92 -9.96 31.18
CA PHE A 104 -8.75 -9.44 30.10
C PHE A 104 -9.03 -7.93 30.26
N THR A 105 -9.14 -7.45 31.50
CA THR A 105 -9.35 -6.02 31.82
C THR A 105 -8.22 -5.11 31.36
N ASP A 106 -6.99 -5.62 31.26
CA ASP A 106 -5.82 -4.85 30.80
C ASP A 106 -5.91 -4.53 29.29
N LEU A 107 -6.79 -5.23 28.56
CA LEU A 107 -7.07 -4.93 27.17
C LEU A 107 -7.86 -3.61 27.03
N ASN A 108 -8.65 -3.20 28.02
CA ASN A 108 -9.41 -1.95 27.93
C ASN A 108 -8.49 -0.72 27.85
N THR A 109 -7.30 -0.78 28.45
CA THR A 109 -6.29 0.29 28.38
C THR A 109 -5.37 0.15 27.17
N THR A 110 -5.37 -1.01 26.54
CA THR A 110 -4.45 -1.37 25.44
C THR A 110 -5.12 -1.32 24.07
N ILE A 111 -6.43 -1.53 24.03
CA ILE A 111 -7.31 -1.53 22.87
C ILE A 111 -8.47 -0.61 23.26
N SER A 112 -8.15 0.66 23.50
CA SER A 112 -9.07 1.65 24.06
C SER A 112 -10.15 2.10 23.08
N ASN A 113 -9.92 1.93 21.78
CA ASN A 113 -10.87 2.17 20.71
C ASN A 113 -10.83 1.00 19.73
N GLU A 114 -11.88 0.86 18.89
CA GLU A 114 -11.85 -0.07 17.76
C GLU A 114 -10.55 0.12 16.98
N ILE A 115 -10.22 1.36 16.63
CA ILE A 115 -8.99 1.79 15.96
C ILE A 115 -8.07 2.46 17.00
N ASP A 116 -7.03 1.78 17.47
CA ASP A 116 -5.97 2.39 18.28
C ASP A 116 -4.69 2.59 17.43
N PRO A 117 -4.71 3.46 16.40
CA PRO A 117 -3.52 3.76 15.62
C PRO A 117 -2.63 4.74 16.41
N ILE A 118 -1.33 4.68 16.17
CA ILE A 118 -0.46 5.80 16.53
C ILE A 118 -0.92 7.05 15.74
N GLU A 119 -0.86 8.23 16.35
CA GLU A 119 -1.17 9.49 15.67
C GLU A 119 -0.36 9.63 14.36
N GLY A 120 -1.06 9.86 13.25
CA GLY A 120 -0.46 9.92 11.91
C GLY A 120 -0.14 8.56 11.26
N ALA A 121 -0.47 7.43 11.90
CA ALA A 121 -0.26 6.08 11.37
C ALA A 121 -1.58 5.36 11.08
N LEU A 122 -1.49 4.26 10.32
CA LEU A 122 -2.60 3.35 10.04
C LEU A 122 -2.63 2.13 10.98
N ILE A 123 -1.60 1.96 11.81
CA ILE A 123 -1.39 0.75 12.61
C ILE A 123 -1.12 1.12 14.07
N GLY A 124 -1.50 0.21 14.97
CA GLY A 124 -1.28 0.37 16.40
C GLY A 124 0.17 0.08 16.84
N PRO A 125 0.49 0.36 18.11
CA PRO A 125 1.87 0.38 18.63
C PRO A 125 2.60 -0.95 18.51
N THR A 126 1.90 -2.08 18.71
CA THR A 126 2.53 -3.41 18.61
C THR A 126 2.96 -3.72 17.18
N LEU A 127 2.09 -3.51 16.19
CA LEU A 127 2.42 -3.77 14.79
C LEU A 127 3.46 -2.78 14.27
N ALA A 128 3.38 -1.50 14.67
CA ALA A 128 4.39 -0.50 14.33
C ALA A 128 5.78 -0.89 14.81
N CYS A 129 5.91 -1.40 16.04
CA CYS A 129 7.18 -1.91 16.56
C CYS A 129 7.73 -3.08 15.74
N VAL A 130 6.91 -4.09 15.44
CA VAL A 130 7.36 -5.28 14.68
C VAL A 130 7.78 -4.88 13.26
N VAL A 131 6.96 -4.10 12.57
CA VAL A 131 7.22 -3.62 11.20
C VAL A 131 8.46 -2.74 11.18
N SER A 132 8.59 -1.77 12.09
CA SER A 132 9.75 -0.88 12.13
C SER A 132 11.06 -1.61 12.42
N LYS A 133 11.06 -2.60 13.34
CA LYS A 133 12.23 -3.45 13.59
C LYS A 133 12.65 -4.19 12.32
N GLN A 134 11.69 -4.76 11.58
CA GLN A 134 11.98 -5.49 10.33
C GLN A 134 12.50 -4.56 9.22
N PHE A 135 11.85 -3.42 8.97
CA PHE A 135 12.31 -2.46 7.96
C PHE A 135 13.68 -1.87 8.31
N LYS A 136 13.93 -1.57 9.58
CA LYS A 136 15.24 -1.10 10.05
C LYS A 136 16.31 -2.16 9.82
N ALA A 137 16.04 -3.42 10.16
CA ALA A 137 16.99 -4.51 9.93
C ALA A 137 17.29 -4.73 8.43
N LEU A 138 16.27 -4.66 7.58
CA LEU A 138 16.45 -4.75 6.12
C LEU A 138 17.29 -3.60 5.58
N ARG A 139 17.03 -2.37 6.01
CA ARG A 139 17.79 -1.19 5.60
C ARG A 139 19.23 -1.24 6.09
N ASP A 140 19.42 -1.41 7.40
CA ASP A 140 20.75 -1.33 8.04
C ASP A 140 21.62 -2.56 7.70
N GLY A 141 21.00 -3.70 7.35
CA GLY A 141 21.68 -4.92 6.95
C GLY A 141 21.93 -5.05 5.44
N ASP A 142 21.38 -4.15 4.63
CA ASP A 142 21.60 -4.15 3.19
C ASP A 142 22.87 -3.37 2.83
N ARG A 143 23.90 -4.10 2.42
CA ARG A 143 25.17 -3.54 1.94
C ARG A 143 24.96 -2.58 0.76
N PHE A 144 23.96 -2.84 -0.07
CA PHE A 144 23.64 -2.06 -1.27
C PHE A 144 22.49 -1.07 -1.05
N PHE A 145 22.13 -0.77 0.20
CA PHE A 145 21.13 0.24 0.47
C PHE A 145 21.55 1.57 -0.19
N TYR A 146 20.63 2.19 -0.93
CA TYR A 146 20.97 3.27 -1.87
C TYR A 146 21.54 4.55 -1.23
N GLU A 147 21.39 4.73 0.09
CA GLU A 147 21.98 5.84 0.84
C GLU A 147 23.35 5.50 1.46
N ASN A 148 23.82 4.26 1.33
CA ASN A 148 25.15 3.90 1.80
C ASN A 148 26.23 4.63 0.97
N PRO A 149 27.38 4.97 1.58
CA PRO A 149 28.51 5.54 0.86
C PRO A 149 28.91 4.68 -0.34
N ASP A 150 29.31 5.34 -1.42
CA ASP A 150 29.88 4.74 -2.63
C ASP A 150 28.93 3.80 -3.42
N ILE A 151 27.64 3.68 -3.04
CA ILE A 151 26.66 2.88 -3.80
C ILE A 151 26.14 3.63 -5.02
N LEU A 152 25.72 4.88 -4.84
CA LEU A 152 25.22 5.72 -5.93
C LEU A 152 26.19 6.86 -6.22
N PRO A 153 26.44 7.18 -7.49
CA PRO A 153 27.28 8.31 -7.87
C PRO A 153 26.57 9.66 -7.66
N SER A 154 25.27 9.66 -7.37
CA SER A 154 24.49 10.89 -7.18
C SER A 154 23.22 10.69 -6.37
N GLU A 155 22.88 11.70 -5.56
CA GLU A 155 21.66 11.78 -4.76
C GLU A 155 20.39 12.06 -5.59
N GLN A 156 20.46 12.08 -6.93
CA GLN A 156 19.30 12.37 -7.79
C GLN A 156 18.13 11.40 -7.56
N ILE A 157 18.41 10.17 -7.14
CA ILE A 157 17.37 9.18 -6.82
C ILE A 157 16.44 9.65 -5.69
N LYS A 158 16.89 10.52 -4.78
CA LYS A 158 16.02 11.11 -3.74
C LYS A 158 14.91 12.01 -4.29
N ARG A 159 15.01 12.42 -5.56
CA ARG A 159 13.97 13.17 -6.28
C ARG A 159 12.93 12.27 -6.93
N ALA A 160 13.13 10.95 -6.96
CA ALA A 160 12.17 10.03 -7.53
C ALA A 160 10.87 10.04 -6.72
N THR A 161 9.73 10.07 -7.43
CA THR A 161 8.41 9.94 -6.82
C THR A 161 7.63 8.87 -7.57
N LEU A 162 6.72 8.17 -6.88
CA LEU A 162 5.81 7.24 -7.54
C LEU A 162 4.97 7.95 -8.62
N SER A 163 4.57 9.20 -8.38
CA SER A 163 3.87 10.02 -9.37
C SER A 163 4.69 10.22 -10.65
N ARG A 164 6.00 10.48 -10.54
CA ARG A 164 6.89 10.56 -11.71
C ARG A 164 6.99 9.23 -12.45
N ILE A 165 7.15 8.12 -11.72
CA ILE A 165 7.19 6.77 -12.31
C ILE A 165 5.91 6.49 -13.09
N LEU A 166 4.74 6.83 -12.53
CA LEU A 166 3.45 6.68 -13.22
C LEU A 166 3.38 7.52 -14.51
N CYS A 167 3.90 8.73 -14.49
CA CYS A 167 3.98 9.59 -15.67
C CYS A 167 4.95 9.06 -16.74
N ASP A 168 6.09 8.48 -16.34
CA ASP A 168 7.10 7.96 -17.28
C ASP A 168 6.71 6.60 -17.88
N SER A 169 5.94 5.81 -17.15
CA SER A 169 5.62 4.41 -17.51
C SER A 169 4.21 4.21 -18.07
N GLY A 170 3.32 5.20 -17.94
CA GLY A 170 1.95 5.11 -18.44
C GLY A 170 1.83 5.51 -19.91
N ASP A 171 1.08 4.75 -20.69
CA ASP A 171 0.90 5.00 -22.14
C ASP A 171 0.16 6.32 -22.42
N SER A 172 -0.72 6.72 -21.52
CA SER A 172 -1.61 7.88 -21.62
C SER A 172 -1.76 8.63 -20.30
N MET A 173 -0.79 8.49 -19.39
CA MET A 173 -0.81 9.10 -18.06
C MET A 173 -0.24 10.52 -18.11
N LYS A 174 -1.11 11.52 -18.37
CA LYS A 174 -0.71 12.94 -18.44
C LYS A 174 -0.90 13.72 -17.14
N LYS A 175 -1.76 13.23 -16.26
CA LYS A 175 -2.13 13.88 -15.01
C LYS A 175 -2.12 12.88 -13.88
N VAL A 176 -1.48 13.25 -12.77
CA VAL A 176 -1.35 12.41 -11.58
C VAL A 176 -1.40 13.30 -10.32
N PRO A 177 -1.69 12.74 -9.14
CA PRO A 177 -1.52 13.46 -7.89
C PRO A 177 -0.04 13.81 -7.66
N LYS A 178 0.21 14.96 -7.02
CA LYS A 178 1.56 15.32 -6.57
C LYS A 178 2.15 14.29 -5.59
N HIS A 179 1.31 13.72 -4.73
CA HIS A 179 1.69 12.68 -3.76
C HIS A 179 0.84 11.42 -4.00
N ALA A 180 1.41 10.41 -4.66
CA ALA A 180 0.67 9.23 -5.13
C ALA A 180 -0.04 8.38 -4.05
N PHE A 181 0.35 8.50 -2.78
CA PHE A 181 -0.31 7.78 -1.68
C PHE A 181 -1.52 8.52 -1.11
N ASN A 182 -1.71 9.79 -1.46
CA ASN A 182 -2.88 10.55 -1.06
C ASN A 182 -4.01 10.26 -2.05
N GLN A 183 -5.23 10.12 -1.53
CA GLN A 183 -6.42 10.09 -2.38
C GLN A 183 -6.51 11.40 -3.16
N ALA A 184 -6.75 11.32 -4.46
CA ALA A 184 -6.89 12.49 -5.31
C ALA A 184 -8.16 12.43 -6.18
N LYS A 185 -8.86 13.55 -6.25
CA LYS A 185 -9.93 13.79 -7.22
C LYS A 185 -9.33 14.40 -8.48
N ALA A 186 -10.14 14.48 -9.54
CA ALA A 186 -9.72 15.07 -10.83
C ALA A 186 -9.13 16.49 -10.68
N ASP A 187 -9.68 17.29 -9.76
CA ASP A 187 -9.23 18.67 -9.50
C ASP A 187 -7.90 18.74 -8.74
N ASP A 188 -7.48 17.67 -8.06
CA ASP A 188 -6.23 17.61 -7.29
C ASP A 188 -5.02 17.24 -8.16
N LEU A 189 -5.25 16.92 -9.44
CA LEU A 189 -4.23 16.39 -10.33
C LEU A 189 -3.43 17.50 -11.02
N ILE A 190 -2.13 17.27 -11.14
CA ILE A 190 -1.20 18.15 -11.85
C ILE A 190 -0.71 17.49 -13.13
N ASN A 191 -0.27 18.29 -14.10
CA ASN A 191 0.31 17.74 -15.33
C ASN A 191 1.67 17.11 -15.02
N CYS A 192 1.98 16.01 -15.71
CA CYS A 192 3.24 15.30 -15.55
C CYS A 192 4.48 16.17 -15.80
N ASP A 193 4.37 17.21 -16.63
CA ASP A 193 5.46 18.16 -16.88
C ASP A 193 5.82 19.01 -15.65
N GLN A 194 4.92 19.07 -14.65
CA GLN A 194 5.12 19.79 -13.39
C GLN A 194 5.74 18.89 -12.29
N ILE A 195 6.04 17.63 -12.61
CA ILE A 195 6.61 16.67 -11.67
C ILE A 195 8.08 16.47 -12.00
N ASP A 196 8.92 16.89 -11.07
CA ASP A 196 10.36 16.75 -11.17
C ASP A 196 10.78 15.29 -11.45
N SER A 197 11.79 15.15 -12.30
CA SER A 197 12.42 13.86 -12.61
C SER A 197 13.87 13.83 -12.12
N PRO A 198 14.38 12.68 -11.67
CA PRO A 198 15.80 12.50 -11.44
C PRO A 198 16.62 12.81 -12.70
N ASN A 199 17.72 13.55 -12.55
CA ASN A 199 18.64 13.78 -13.66
C ASN A 199 19.55 12.56 -13.87
N TYR A 200 19.18 11.69 -14.81
CA TYR A 200 19.93 10.47 -15.13
C TYR A 200 21.27 10.70 -15.85
N PHE A 201 21.57 11.92 -16.34
CA PHE A 201 22.89 12.22 -16.92
C PHE A 201 24.03 12.07 -15.90
N LYS A 202 23.72 12.03 -14.61
CA LYS A 202 24.69 11.76 -13.53
C LYS A 202 25.24 10.32 -13.54
N TRP A 203 24.65 9.42 -14.31
CA TRP A 203 25.13 8.05 -14.49
C TRP A 203 25.85 7.82 -15.83
N LYS A 204 26.05 8.88 -16.64
CA LYS A 204 26.82 8.75 -17.88
C LYS A 204 28.27 8.37 -17.54
N GLU A 205 28.79 7.31 -18.16
CA GLU A 205 30.14 6.76 -17.87
C GLU A 205 31.25 7.82 -17.89
N ASP A 206 31.27 8.69 -18.91
CA ASP A 206 32.24 9.80 -19.02
C ASP A 206 32.24 10.77 -17.81
N GLN A 207 31.17 10.80 -17.01
CA GLN A 207 31.05 11.66 -15.82
C GLN A 207 31.56 10.98 -14.54
N LEU A 208 31.80 9.67 -14.58
CA LEU A 208 32.10 8.85 -13.41
C LEU A 208 33.61 8.65 -13.17
N GLY A 209 34.45 9.07 -14.13
CA GLY A 209 35.90 9.16 -13.93
C GLY A 209 36.62 7.82 -13.83
N PHE A 210 36.06 6.77 -14.45
CA PHE A 210 36.72 5.47 -14.63
C PHE A 210 37.50 5.43 -15.95
#